data_AF-A0A1G7TK64-F1
#
_entry.id   AF-A0A1G7TK64-F1
#
_cell.length_a   1.000
_cell.length_b   1.000
_cell.length_c   1.000
_cell.angle_alpha   90.00
_cell.angle_beta   90.00
_cell.angle_gamma   90.00
#
_symmetry.space_group_name_H-M   'P 1'
#
loop_
_entity.id
_entity.type
_entity.pdbx_description
1 polymer ?
#
loop_
_entity_poly.entity_id
_entity_poly.type
_entity_poly.pdbx_seq_one_letter_code
_entity_poly.pdbx_strand_id
1 'polypeptide(L)'
;MKAQDNDRIADDLLEGANEIARFLFGPRGRRRRIYYLIANSGLPVFRLGETIYARRSTLRAWIAEQENAARPKGNVGKSTSMAAKV
;
A
#
# COMPACT_ATOMS: atom_id res chain seq x y z
N MET A 1 21.89 -20.72 -2.40
CA MET A 1 21.09 -19.54 -2.74
C MET A 1 19.63 -19.95 -2.68
N LYS A 2 18.83 -19.41 -1.75
CA LYS A 2 17.39 -19.68 -1.71
C LYS A 2 16.74 -18.91 -2.86
N ALA A 3 16.04 -19.59 -3.75
CA ALA A 3 15.13 -18.93 -4.67
C ALA A 3 14.17 -18.08 -3.82
N GLN A 4 14.01 -16.80 -4.16
CA GLN A 4 12.96 -16.00 -3.52
C GLN A 4 11.63 -16.69 -3.85
N ASP A 5 10.78 -16.91 -2.85
CA ASP A 5 9.46 -17.57 -2.96
C ASP A 5 8.45 -16.75 -3.81
N ASN A 6 8.93 -15.90 -4.72
CA ASN A 6 8.21 -14.86 -5.44
C ASN A 6 8.54 -14.85 -6.95
N ASP A 7 9.12 -15.94 -7.48
CA ASP A 7 9.49 -16.02 -8.91
C ASP A 7 8.27 -16.06 -9.83
N ARG A 8 7.09 -16.45 -9.32
CA ARG A 8 5.85 -16.47 -10.10
C ARG A 8 4.98 -15.27 -9.76
N ILE A 9 4.48 -14.61 -10.80
CA ILE A 9 3.49 -13.53 -10.67
C ILE A 9 2.26 -13.98 -9.87
N ALA A 10 1.88 -15.26 -9.96
CA ALA A 10 0.75 -15.83 -9.24
C ALA A 10 0.88 -15.67 -7.71
N ASP A 11 2.09 -15.76 -7.15
CA ASP A 11 2.31 -15.67 -5.71
C ASP A 11 2.08 -14.23 -5.20
N ASP A 12 2.35 -13.23 -6.04
CA ASP A 12 2.13 -11.81 -5.76
C ASP A 12 0.69 -11.36 -6.06
N LEU A 13 -0.10 -12.16 -6.77
CA LEU A 13 -1.44 -11.80 -7.23
C LEU A 13 -2.51 -12.06 -6.15
N LEU A 14 -3.50 -11.17 -6.08
CA LEU A 14 -4.71 -11.30 -5.27
C LEU A 14 -5.92 -11.26 -6.19
N GLU A 15 -6.73 -12.31 -6.17
CA GLU A 15 -7.91 -12.45 -7.01
C GLU A 15 -9.18 -11.97 -6.30
N GLY A 16 -9.80 -10.94 -6.87
CA GLY A 16 -11.08 -10.44 -6.44
C GLY A 16 -11.06 -9.68 -5.11
N ALA A 17 -12.18 -9.03 -4.82
CA ALA A 17 -12.33 -8.21 -3.61
C ALA A 17 -12.18 -9.00 -2.30
N ASN A 18 -12.38 -10.33 -2.32
CA ASN A 18 -12.26 -11.16 -1.12
C ASN A 18 -10.80 -11.35 -0.70
N GLU A 19 -9.92 -11.73 -1.62
CA GLU A 19 -8.51 -11.94 -1.31
C GLU A 19 -7.81 -10.63 -0.98
N ILE A 20 -8.14 -9.56 -1.72
CA ILE A 20 -7.67 -8.20 -1.41
C ILE A 20 -8.09 -7.80 0.00
N ALA A 21 -9.36 -8.03 0.37
CA ALA A 21 -9.83 -7.71 1.72
C ALA A 21 -9.16 -8.54 2.81
N ARG A 22 -8.90 -9.82 2.56
CA ARG A 22 -8.19 -10.69 3.51
C ARG A 22 -6.74 -10.23 3.69
N PHE A 23 -6.09 -9.82 2.62
CA PHE A 23 -4.72 -9.31 2.67
C PHE A 23 -4.63 -7.98 3.45
N LEU A 24 -5.55 -7.05 3.22
CA LEU A 24 -5.51 -5.72 3.85
C LEU A 24 -6.09 -5.68 5.27
N PHE A 25 -7.12 -6.47 5.57
CA PHE A 25 -7.90 -6.37 6.81
C PHE A 25 -7.91 -7.66 7.64
N GLY A 26 -7.26 -8.73 7.15
CA GLY A 26 -7.23 -10.02 7.82
C GLY A 26 -8.50 -10.86 7.63
N PRO A 27 -8.69 -11.90 8.46
CA PRO A 27 -9.62 -13.01 8.20
C PRO A 27 -11.10 -12.60 8.18
N ARG A 28 -11.47 -11.47 8.80
CA ARG A 28 -12.85 -10.97 8.79
C ARG A 28 -13.29 -10.38 7.45
N GLY A 29 -12.40 -10.31 6.45
CA GLY A 29 -12.73 -10.12 5.03
C GLY A 29 -13.79 -9.04 4.74
N ARG A 30 -13.38 -7.77 4.70
CA ARG A 30 -14.31 -6.65 4.43
C ARG A 30 -14.49 -6.38 2.93
N ARG A 31 -15.01 -7.35 2.16
CA ARG A 31 -15.18 -7.27 0.68
C ARG A 31 -15.82 -5.97 0.20
N ARG A 32 -16.94 -5.54 0.79
CA ARG A 32 -17.63 -4.29 0.43
C ARG A 32 -16.74 -3.04 0.59
N ARG A 33 -15.84 -3.05 1.57
CA ARG A 33 -14.90 -1.95 1.81
C ARG A 33 -13.89 -1.82 0.66
N ILE A 34 -13.54 -2.91 -0.01
CA ILE A 34 -12.64 -2.86 -1.17
C ILE A 34 -13.28 -2.08 -2.31
N TYR A 35 -14.53 -2.35 -2.67
CA TYR A 35 -15.22 -1.59 -3.71
C TYR A 35 -15.33 -0.10 -3.36
N TYR A 36 -15.61 0.22 -2.09
CA TYR A 36 -15.60 1.60 -1.63
C TYR A 36 -14.22 2.26 -1.79
N LEU A 37 -13.13 1.58 -1.40
CA LEU A 37 -11.76 2.11 -1.52
C LEU A 37 -11.30 2.27 -2.97
N ILE A 38 -11.72 1.37 -3.86
CA ILE A 38 -11.47 1.50 -5.30
C ILE A 38 -12.15 2.76 -5.85
N ALA A 39 -13.41 2.99 -5.47
CA ALA A 39 -14.19 4.13 -5.97
C ALA A 39 -13.76 5.48 -5.36
N ASN A 40 -13.31 5.50 -4.10
CA ASN A 40 -13.16 6.76 -3.33
C ASN A 40 -11.74 7.04 -2.83
N SER A 41 -10.82 6.09 -2.86
CA SER A 41 -9.51 6.23 -2.21
C SER A 41 -8.33 5.88 -3.10
N GLY A 42 -8.58 5.59 -4.39
CA GLY A 42 -7.51 5.30 -5.35
C GLY A 42 -6.74 4.01 -5.04
N LEU A 43 -7.39 3.01 -4.43
CA LEU A 43 -6.76 1.72 -4.15
C LEU A 43 -6.21 1.11 -5.45
N PRO A 44 -4.91 0.75 -5.53
CA PRO A 44 -4.31 0.29 -6.77
C PRO A 44 -4.78 -1.13 -7.09
N VAL A 45 -5.68 -1.22 -8.08
CA VAL A 45 -6.24 -2.46 -8.61
C VAL A 45 -6.28 -2.39 -10.13
N PHE A 46 -6.36 -3.54 -10.78
CA PHE A 46 -6.58 -3.65 -12.22
C PHE A 46 -7.64 -4.73 -12.51
N ARG A 47 -8.08 -4.85 -13.76
CA ARG A 47 -9.08 -5.85 -14.18
C ARG A 47 -8.49 -6.82 -15.19
N LEU A 48 -8.84 -8.09 -15.07
CA LEU A 48 -8.68 -9.10 -16.12
C LEU A 48 -10.06 -9.71 -16.36
N GLY A 49 -10.68 -9.35 -17.49
CA GLY A 49 -12.10 -9.60 -17.73
C GLY A 49 -12.98 -8.89 -16.70
N GLU A 50 -13.92 -9.62 -16.11
CA GLU A 50 -14.84 -9.08 -15.10
C GLU A 50 -14.24 -9.01 -13.69
N THR A 51 -13.16 -9.76 -13.43
CA THR A 51 -12.56 -9.91 -12.11
C THR A 51 -11.52 -8.80 -11.85
N ILE A 52 -11.56 -8.26 -10.62
CA ILE A 52 -10.55 -7.30 -10.14
C ILE A 52 -9.36 -8.06 -9.56
N TYR A 53 -8.17 -7.51 -9.75
CA TYR A 53 -6.93 -8.04 -9.21
C TYR A 53 -6.11 -6.94 -8.55
N ALA A 54 -5.27 -7.33 -7.60
CA ALA A 54 -4.22 -6.47 -7.06
C ALA A 54 -2.94 -7.27 -6.88
N ARG A 55 -1.81 -6.59 -6.77
CA ARG A 55 -0.54 -7.21 -6.38
C ARG A 55 -0.21 -6.88 -4.94
N ARG A 56 0.25 -7.87 -4.16
CA ARG A 56 0.65 -7.67 -2.75
C ARG A 56 1.79 -6.66 -2.67
N SER A 57 2.77 -6.76 -3.56
CA SER A 57 3.91 -5.84 -3.67
C SER A 57 3.45 -4.39 -3.90
N THR A 58 2.54 -4.17 -4.86
CA THR A 58 1.98 -2.85 -5.18
C THR A 58 1.18 -2.27 -4.03
N LEU A 59 0.32 -3.07 -3.38
CA LEU A 59 -0.44 -2.62 -2.21
C LEU A 59 0.47 -2.20 -1.05
N ARG A 60 1.54 -2.95 -0.78
CA ARG A 60 2.51 -2.61 0.27
C ARG A 60 3.23 -1.29 -0.03
N ALA A 61 3.71 -1.11 -1.25
CA ALA A 61 4.38 0.12 -1.67
C ALA A 61 3.43 1.33 -1.55
N TRP A 62 2.20 1.17 -2.05
CA TRP A 62 1.18 2.23 -1.97
C TRP A 62 0.84 2.61 -0.52
N ILE A 63 0.69 1.65 0.40
CA ILE A 63 0.45 1.95 1.82
C ILE A 63 1.62 2.76 2.40
N ALA A 64 2.88 2.37 2.13
CA ALA A 64 4.05 3.09 2.61
C ALA A 64 4.09 4.54 2.08
N GLU A 65 3.67 4.76 0.84
CA GLU A 65 3.52 6.12 0.28
C GLU A 65 2.44 6.92 1.01
N GLN A 66 1.28 6.32 1.30
CA GLN A 66 0.22 6.99 2.07
C GLN A 66 0.70 7.37 3.47
N GLU A 67 1.42 6.47 4.15
CA GLU A 67 1.99 6.72 5.47
C GLU A 67 2.99 7.88 5.45
N ASN A 68 3.85 7.93 4.44
CA ASN A 68 4.82 9.01 4.27
C ASN A 68 4.14 10.35 3.96
N ALA A 69 3.10 10.35 3.13
CA ALA A 69 2.33 11.55 2.81
C ALA A 69 1.51 12.07 4.00
N ALA A 70 0.98 11.17 4.83
CA ALA A 70 0.21 11.52 6.02
C ALA A 70 1.09 12.00 7.19
N ARG A 71 2.40 11.70 7.17
CA ARG A 71 3.33 12.18 8.19
C ARG A 71 3.33 13.72 8.14
N PRO A 72 2.95 14.43 9.22
CA PRO A 72 3.05 15.87 9.24
C PRO A 72 4.51 16.25 8.97
N LYS A 73 4.75 17.22 8.10
CA LYS A 73 6.08 17.77 7.90
C LYS A 73 6.52 18.41 9.21
N GLY A 74 7.18 17.63 10.06
CA GLY A 74 7.83 18.12 11.25
C GLY A 74 8.78 19.23 10.84
N ASN A 75 8.92 20.23 11.71
CA ASN A 75 9.70 21.45 11.54
C ASN A 75 11.22 21.14 11.48
N VAL A 76 11.66 20.32 10.52
CA VAL A 76 13.04 19.92 10.27
C VAL A 76 13.74 21.12 9.60
N GLY A 77 14.13 22.11 10.41
CA GLY A 77 14.84 23.28 9.87
C GLY A 77 15.01 24.52 10.76
N LYS A 78 14.64 24.51 12.05
CA LYS A 78 15.05 25.57 12.99
C LYS A 78 15.75 24.99 14.21
N SER A 79 16.87 24.30 13.97
CA SER A 79 17.88 24.01 14.99
C SER A 79 19.12 24.84 14.66
N THR A 80 19.22 26.01 15.32
CA THR A 80 20.46 26.61 15.81
C THR A 80 21.70 26.62 14.90
N SER A 81 21.91 27.73 14.19
CA SER A 81 23.25 28.32 14.05
C SER A 81 23.31 29.63 14.85
N MET A 82 23.45 29.50 16.17
CA MET A 82 23.93 30.57 17.05
C MET A 82 25.31 30.14 17.57
N ALA A 83 26.33 30.43 16.78
CA ALA A 83 27.76 30.51 17.15
C ALA A 83 28.50 30.99 15.88
N ALA A 84 29.33 32.02 15.84
CA ALA A 84 29.88 32.87 16.87
C ALA A 84 30.19 34.25 16.25
N LYS A 85 30.05 35.29 17.05
CA LYS A 85 30.54 36.66 16.80
C LYS A 85 31.95 36.72 17.39
N VAL A 86 32.99 36.90 16.57
CA VAL A 86 34.27 37.54 16.90
C VAL A 86 34.78 38.24 15.66
#